data_AF-A0A7J4KER1-F1
#
_entry.id   AF-A0A7J4KER1-F1
#
_cell.length_a   1.000
_cell.length_b   1.000
_cell.length_c   1.000
_cell.angle_alpha   90.00
_cell.angle_beta   90.00
_cell.angle_gamma   90.00
#
_symmetry.space_group_name_H-M   'P 1'
#
loop_
_entity.id
_entity.type
_entity.pdbx_description
1 polymer ?
#
loop_
_entity_poly.entity_id
_entity_poly.type
_entity_poly.pdbx_seq_one_letter_code
_entity_poly.pdbx_strand_id
1 'polypeptide(L)'
;QIGGERFFDEPFVRYFKKFLALNTKVELLIDSETNIDIAKQLKNAYGDNLDIRYFSENTSGTMRNYVYGKELAVNGIKILAEEGCEPCYVGTAYVNLDDIELLNGKFENLWNLAKKLPEKTEKEK
;
A
#
# COMPACT_ATOMS: atom_id res chain seq x y z
N GLN A 1 3.99 2.20 3.21
CA GLN A 1 2.83 2.37 2.32
C GLN A 1 3.18 1.89 0.92
N ILE A 2 2.33 1.12 0.24
CA ILE A 2 2.34 0.96 -1.22
C ILE A 2 0.87 0.79 -1.63
N GLY A 3 0.26 1.83 -2.19
CA GLY A 3 -1.17 1.78 -2.57
C GLY A 3 -1.33 1.67 -4.09
N GLY A 4 -2.53 1.31 -4.56
CA GLY A 4 -2.96 1.57 -5.93
C GLY A 4 -3.75 0.47 -6.62
N GLU A 5 -4.61 0.89 -7.56
CA GLU A 5 -5.53 -0.01 -8.28
C GLU A 5 -4.84 -1.22 -8.92
N ARG A 6 -3.63 -1.01 -9.47
CA ARG A 6 -2.81 -2.05 -10.13
C ARG A 6 -1.75 -2.68 -9.22
N PHE A 7 -1.73 -2.36 -7.93
CA PHE A 7 -0.68 -2.84 -7.02
C PHE A 7 -0.59 -4.37 -6.98
N PHE A 8 -1.74 -5.04 -7.06
CA PHE A 8 -1.83 -6.48 -7.04
C PHE A 8 -1.63 -7.14 -8.42
N ASP A 9 -1.48 -6.34 -9.48
CA ASP A 9 -1.20 -6.83 -10.83
C ASP A 9 0.29 -7.12 -11.01
N GLU A 10 0.61 -8.01 -11.94
CA GLU A 10 1.99 -8.17 -12.41
C GLU A 10 2.40 -6.95 -13.27
N PRO A 11 3.68 -6.50 -13.20
CA PRO A 11 4.78 -7.06 -12.41
C PRO A 11 4.86 -6.55 -10.96
N PHE A 12 3.97 -5.65 -10.54
CA PHE A 12 4.09 -4.87 -9.31
C PHE A 12 4.04 -5.73 -8.05
N VAL A 13 3.09 -6.67 -7.98
CA VAL A 13 2.96 -7.58 -6.83
C VAL A 13 4.21 -8.44 -6.62
N ARG A 14 4.91 -8.79 -7.70
CA ARG A 14 6.16 -9.56 -7.63
C ARG A 14 7.30 -8.77 -7.00
N TYR A 15 7.41 -7.48 -7.30
CA TYR A 15 8.39 -6.62 -6.62
C TYR A 15 8.10 -6.50 -5.14
N PHE A 16 6.83 -6.33 -4.77
CA PHE A 16 6.43 -6.25 -3.37
C PHE A 16 6.75 -7.53 -2.59
N LYS A 17 6.48 -8.71 -3.16
CA LYS A 17 6.82 -10.01 -2.55
C LYS A 17 8.31 -10.12 -2.22
N LYS A 18 9.21 -9.51 -3.01
CA LYS A 18 10.65 -9.48 -2.69
C LYS A 18 10.94 -8.68 -1.42
N PHE A 19 10.24 -7.57 -1.18
CA PHE A 19 10.39 -6.80 0.05
C PHE A 19 9.87 -7.56 1.27
N LEU A 20 8.73 -8.24 1.14
CA LEU A 20 8.18 -9.07 2.22
C LEU A 20 9.10 -10.25 2.59
N ALA A 21 9.85 -10.78 1.62
CA ALA A 21 10.83 -11.83 1.86
C ALA A 21 12.06 -11.36 2.67
N LEU A 22 12.28 -10.06 2.84
CA LEU A 22 13.36 -9.50 3.66
C LEU A 22 13.07 -9.54 5.17
N ASN A 23 12.05 -10.31 5.60
CA ASN A 23 11.61 -10.50 6.99
C ASN A 23 11.39 -9.18 7.76
N THR A 24 10.98 -8.14 7.03
CA THR A 24 10.64 -6.83 7.58
C THR A 24 9.14 -6.78 7.83
N LYS A 25 8.71 -6.18 8.95
CA LYS A 25 7.30 -5.90 9.19
C LYS A 25 6.83 -4.82 8.20
N VAL A 26 5.78 -5.12 7.44
CA VAL A 26 5.23 -4.22 6.42
C VAL A 26 3.79 -3.87 6.75
N GLU A 27 3.48 -2.59 6.63
CA GLU A 27 2.13 -2.05 6.78
C GLU A 27 1.64 -1.52 5.43
N LEU A 28 0.57 -2.13 4.93
CA LEU A 28 0.04 -1.93 3.59
C LEU A 28 -1.36 -1.33 3.66
N LEU A 29 -1.53 -0.15 3.09
CA LEU A 29 -2.82 0.53 2.98
C LEU A 29 -3.30 0.48 1.53
N ILE A 30 -4.51 -0.05 1.30
CA ILE A 30 -5.12 -0.17 -0.03
C ILE A 30 -6.36 0.72 -0.15
N ASP A 31 -6.51 1.34 -1.31
CA ASP A 31 -7.45 2.45 -1.49
C ASP A 31 -8.88 2.02 -1.90
N SER A 32 -9.14 0.71 -2.03
CA SER A 32 -10.47 0.18 -2.35
C SER A 32 -10.64 -1.28 -1.93
N GLU A 33 -11.90 -1.74 -1.95
CA GLU A 33 -12.28 -3.13 -1.69
C GLU A 33 -11.99 -4.07 -2.88
N THR A 34 -11.67 -3.52 -4.05
CA THR A 34 -11.61 -4.23 -5.35
C THR A 34 -10.63 -5.42 -5.35
N ASN A 35 -9.66 -5.44 -4.43
CA ASN A 35 -8.62 -6.48 -4.34
C ASN A 35 -8.54 -7.15 -2.95
N ILE A 36 -9.62 -7.14 -2.15
CA ILE A 36 -9.61 -7.69 -0.79
C ILE A 36 -9.22 -9.17 -0.76
N ASP A 37 -9.67 -10.00 -1.70
CA ASP A 37 -9.36 -11.42 -1.68
C ASP A 37 -7.87 -11.70 -1.96
N ILE A 38 -7.26 -10.95 -2.87
CA ILE A 38 -5.81 -11.02 -3.12
C ILE A 38 -5.04 -10.53 -1.89
N ALA A 39 -5.50 -9.43 -1.27
CA ALA A 39 -4.91 -8.92 -0.04
C ALA A 39 -4.97 -9.95 1.11
N LYS A 40 -6.10 -10.65 1.27
CA LYS A 40 -6.23 -11.76 2.24
C LYS A 40 -5.27 -12.91 1.94
N GLN A 41 -5.14 -13.32 0.68
CA GLN A 41 -4.17 -14.35 0.30
C GLN A 41 -2.75 -13.94 0.65
N LEU A 42 -2.39 -12.68 0.40
CA LEU A 42 -1.08 -12.14 0.74
C LEU A 42 -0.86 -12.09 2.26
N LYS A 43 -1.83 -11.61 3.04
CA LYS A 43 -1.80 -11.64 4.50
C LYS A 43 -1.60 -13.05 5.04
N ASN A 44 -2.31 -14.04 4.48
CA ASN A 44 -2.16 -15.44 4.88
C ASN A 44 -0.77 -16.00 4.59
N ALA A 45 -0.14 -15.59 3.48
CA ALA A 45 1.19 -16.07 3.09
C ALA A 45 2.31 -15.49 3.96
N TYR A 46 2.16 -14.27 4.46
CA TYR A 46 3.22 -13.56 5.20
C TYR A 46 2.91 -13.35 6.69
N GLY A 47 1.72 -13.74 7.16
CA GLY A 47 1.36 -13.78 8.57
C GLY A 47 1.56 -12.44 9.28
N ASP A 48 2.28 -12.46 10.39
CA ASP A 48 2.52 -11.28 11.24
C ASP A 48 3.49 -10.26 10.61
N ASN A 49 4.23 -10.64 9.57
CA ASN A 49 5.15 -9.74 8.87
C ASN A 49 4.43 -8.75 7.95
N LEU A 50 3.13 -8.90 7.71
CA LEU A 50 2.36 -8.02 6.84
C LEU A 50 1.05 -7.64 7.52
N ASP A 51 0.83 -6.38 7.86
CA ASP A 51 -0.51 -5.89 8.22
C ASP A 51 -1.12 -5.16 7.02
N ILE A 52 -2.42 -5.37 6.80
CA ILE A 52 -3.13 -4.78 5.66
C ILE A 52 -4.41 -4.13 6.15
N ARG A 53 -4.57 -2.85 5.78
CA ARG A 53 -5.80 -2.09 6.00
C ARG A 53 -6.30 -1.49 4.70
N TYR A 54 -7.58 -1.14 4.67
CA TYR A 54 -8.24 -0.64 3.47
C TYR A 54 -9.27 0.45 3.78
N PHE A 55 -9.55 1.29 2.79
CA PHE A 55 -10.71 2.18 2.81
C PHE A 55 -11.88 1.55 2.04
N SER A 56 -13.08 1.56 2.64
CA SER A 56 -14.28 0.98 2.03
C SER A 56 -14.96 1.89 1.01
N GLU A 57 -14.64 3.18 1.05
CA GLU A 57 -15.06 4.10 0.00
C GLU A 57 -14.07 3.96 -1.16
N ASN A 58 -14.55 3.99 -2.40
CA ASN A 58 -13.68 4.02 -3.59
C ASN A 58 -12.93 5.36 -3.63
N THR A 59 -11.92 5.49 -2.78
CA THR A 59 -10.98 6.59 -2.81
C THR A 59 -9.98 6.25 -3.91
N SER A 60 -10.17 6.78 -5.11
CA SER A 60 -9.16 6.66 -6.17
C SER A 60 -7.96 7.56 -5.81
N GLY A 61 -7.08 7.03 -4.96
CA GLY A 61 -5.88 7.73 -4.52
C GLY A 61 -5.00 8.04 -5.73
N THR A 62 -4.73 9.32 -5.98
CA THR A 62 -3.74 9.78 -6.98
C THR A 62 -2.32 9.70 -6.44
N MET A 63 -2.17 9.45 -5.13
CA MET A 63 -0.90 9.41 -4.43
C MET A 63 -0.41 7.98 -4.17
N ARG A 64 0.89 7.80 -4.25
CA ARG A 64 1.61 6.54 -4.03
C ARG A 64 2.77 6.83 -3.11
N ASN A 65 2.55 6.70 -1.81
CA ASN A 65 3.62 6.92 -0.84
C ASN A 65 4.27 5.59 -0.47
N TYR A 66 5.55 5.65 -0.12
CA TYR A 66 6.34 4.59 0.48
C TYR A 66 7.25 5.17 1.55
N VAL A 67 7.39 4.49 2.68
CA VAL A 67 8.29 4.88 3.78
C VAL A 67 9.03 3.62 4.19
N TYR A 68 10.35 3.71 4.24
CA TYR A 68 11.25 2.66 4.70
C TYR A 68 12.02 3.22 5.89
N GLY A 69 11.58 2.81 7.08
CA GLY A 69 12.17 3.21 8.36
C GLY A 69 12.45 4.71 8.46
N LYS A 70 13.70 5.04 8.73
CA LYS A 70 14.24 6.42 8.77
C LYS A 70 15.19 6.70 7.61
N GLU A 71 15.26 5.80 6.65
CA GLU A 71 16.24 5.81 5.57
C GLU A 71 15.72 6.54 4.32
N LEU A 72 14.45 6.32 3.97
CA LEU A 72 13.88 6.83 2.73
C LEU A 72 12.36 6.93 2.82
N ALA A 73 11.82 8.00 2.26
CA ALA A 73 10.42 8.07 1.88
C ALA A 73 10.29 8.45 0.40
N VAL A 74 9.24 7.97 -0.26
CA VAL A 74 8.90 8.30 -1.65
C VAL A 74 7.45 8.73 -1.69
N ASN A 75 7.17 9.83 -2.38
CA ASN A 75 5.80 10.24 -2.72
C ASN A 75 5.68 10.32 -4.24
N GLY A 76 4.83 9.48 -4.83
CA GLY A 76 4.47 9.49 -6.24
C GLY A 76 3.10 10.12 -6.44
N ILE A 77 2.99 11.03 -7.40
CA ILE A 77 1.72 11.63 -7.81
C ILE A 77 1.44 11.23 -9.25
N LYS A 78 0.24 10.67 -9.48
CA LYS A 78 -0.27 10.36 -10.82
C LYS A 78 -0.44 11.67 -11.59
N ILE A 79 0.18 11.75 -12.76
CA ILE A 79 -0.07 12.80 -13.75
C ILE A 79 -1.11 12.27 -14.73
N LEU A 80 -2.03 13.14 -15.17
CA LEU A 80 -3.08 12.81 -16.13
C LEU A 80 -2.47 12.05 -17.32
N ALA A 81 -3.05 10.89 -17.62
CA ALA A 81 -2.71 10.11 -18.79
C ALA A 81 -3.64 10.53 -19.93
N GLU A 82 -3.12 10.65 -21.14
CA GLU A 82 -3.98 10.69 -22.33
C GLU A 82 -4.75 9.37 -22.44
N GLU A 83 -5.97 9.41 -23.01
CA GLU A 83 -6.78 8.21 -23.21
C GLU A 83 -5.99 7.12 -23.95
N GLY A 84 -6.02 5.90 -23.40
CA GLY A 84 -5.33 4.75 -23.99
C GLY A 84 -3.85 4.60 -23.60
N CYS A 85 -3.28 5.52 -22.82
CA CYS A 85 -1.90 5.41 -22.32
C CYS A 85 -1.84 4.90 -20.87
N GLU A 86 -0.74 4.21 -20.53
CA GLU A 86 -0.45 3.92 -19.13
C GLU A 86 -0.22 5.23 -18.34
N PRO A 87 -0.66 5.29 -17.07
CA PRO A 87 -0.52 6.50 -16.28
C PRO A 87 0.94 6.85 -15.95
N CYS A 88 1.30 8.10 -16.19
CA CYS A 88 2.59 8.65 -15.81
C CYS A 88 2.58 9.06 -14.33
N TYR A 89 3.73 8.92 -13.66
CA TYR A 89 3.90 9.34 -12.27
C TYR A 89 5.17 10.18 -12.16
N VAL A 90 5.10 11.26 -11.38
CA VAL A 90 6.30 11.94 -10.87
C VAL A 90 6.44 11.59 -9.40
N GLY A 91 7.62 11.08 -9.06
CA GLY A 91 7.98 10.68 -7.71
C GLY A 91 9.07 11.58 -7.14
N THR A 92 8.91 11.98 -5.88
CA THR A 92 9.95 12.62 -5.08
C THR A 92 10.45 11.64 -4.03
N ALA A 93 11.78 11.48 -3.97
CA ALA A 93 12.46 10.71 -2.92
C ALA A 93 13.01 11.66 -1.85
N TYR A 94 12.74 11.35 -0.60
CA TYR A 94 13.13 12.13 0.57
C TYR A 94 14.08 11.30 1.42
N VAL A 95 15.25 11.86 1.70
CA VAL A 95 16.29 11.26 2.57
C VAL A 95 16.55 12.10 3.83
N ASN A 96 15.89 13.25 3.96
CA ASN A 96 15.92 14.07 5.16
C ASN A 96 14.98 13.47 6.21
N LEU A 97 15.44 13.37 7.45
CA LEU A 97 14.70 12.76 8.56
C LEU A 97 13.37 13.47 8.85
N ASP A 98 13.33 14.80 8.83
CA ASP A 98 12.13 15.58 9.14
C ASP A 98 11.03 15.34 8.08
N ASP A 99 11.43 15.25 6.80
CA ASP A 99 10.52 14.94 5.70
C ASP A 99 9.98 13.51 5.79
N ILE A 100 10.84 12.56 6.17
CA ILE A 100 10.45 11.16 6.38
C ILE A 100 9.45 11.06 7.54
N GLU A 101 9.73 11.73 8.66
CA GLU A 101 8.84 11.74 9.83
C GLU A 101 7.49 12.40 9.51
N LEU A 102 7.48 13.48 8.73
CA LEU A 102 6.25 14.12 8.25
C LEU A 102 5.41 13.16 7.39
N LEU A 103 6.02 12.45 6.45
CA LEU A 103 5.32 11.49 5.59
C LEU A 103 4.84 10.27 6.39
N ASN A 104 5.63 9.81 7.35
CA ASN A 104 5.23 8.73 8.24
C ASN A 104 4.02 9.14 9.11
N GLY A 105 4.02 10.35 9.67
CA GLY A 105 2.88 10.85 10.44
C GLY A 105 1.59 10.94 9.61
N LYS A 106 1.69 11.32 8.33
CA LYS A 106 0.53 11.29 7.41
C LYS A 106 0.04 9.86 7.17
N PHE A 107 0.95 8.90 7.02
CA PHE A 107 0.59 7.49 6.89
C PHE A 107 -0.14 6.98 8.14
N GLU A 108 0.38 7.22 9.34
CA GLU A 108 -0.23 6.79 10.61
C GLU A 108 -1.65 7.35 10.78
N ASN A 109 -1.86 8.61 10.41
CA ASN A 109 -3.20 9.21 10.45
C ASN A 109 -4.18 8.45 9.54
N LEU A 110 -3.78 8.13 8.32
CA LEU A 110 -4.62 7.36 7.38
C LEU A 110 -4.81 5.91 7.87
N TRP A 111 -3.76 5.29 8.40
CA TRP A 111 -3.77 3.93 8.92
C TRP A 111 -4.80 3.75 10.03
N ASN A 112 -4.90 4.72 10.93
CA ASN A 112 -5.85 4.71 12.04
C ASN A 112 -7.30 4.91 11.61
N LEU A 113 -7.55 5.51 10.44
CA LEU A 113 -8.88 5.65 9.86
C LEU A 113 -9.30 4.43 9.01
N ALA A 114 -8.31 3.66 8.53
CA ALA A 114 -8.54 2.54 7.65
C ALA A 114 -9.08 1.30 8.38
N LYS A 115 -9.91 0.52 7.68
CA LYS A 115 -10.49 -0.73 8.19
C LYS A 115 -9.48 -1.86 8.09
N LYS A 116 -9.47 -2.75 9.09
CA LYS A 116 -8.73 -4.02 9.01
C LYS A 116 -9.39 -4.95 8.00
N LEU A 117 -8.60 -5.81 7.35
CA LEU A 117 -9.17 -6.88 6.53
C LEU A 117 -10.14 -7.73 7.37
N PRO A 118 -11.31 -8.09 6.83
CA PRO A 118 -12.22 -8.98 7.53
C PRO A 118 -11.55 -10.34 7.69
N GLU A 119 -11.46 -10.81 8.94
CA GLU A 119 -11.04 -12.17 9.26
C GLU A 119 -12.01 -13.16 8.58
N LYS A 120 -11.52 -14.34 8.18
CA LYS A 120 -12.42 -15.38 7.67
C LYS A 120 -13.44 -15.64 8.76
N THR A 121 -14.71 -15.29 8.50
CA THR A 121 -15.81 -15.87 9.25
C THR A 121 -15.74 -17.36 8.97
N GLU A 122 -15.45 -18.16 10.00
CA GLU A 122 -15.75 -19.58 9.99
C GLU A 122 -17.24 -19.71 9.75
N LYS A 123 -17.65 -19.83 8.48
CA LYS A 123 -19.01 -20.22 8.14
C LYS A 123 -19.12 -21.71 8.40
N GLU A 124 -19.58 -21.99 9.62
CA GLU A 124 -20.63 -22.95 9.97
C GLU A 124 -20.71 -24.19 9.05
N LYS A 125 -20.31 -25.33 9.62
CA LYS A 125 -20.67 -26.66 9.15
C LYS A 125 -22.18 -26.89 9.25
#